data_AF-A0A937QY76-F1
#
_entry.id   AF-A0A937QY76-F1
#
_cell.length_a   1.000
_cell.length_b   1.000
_cell.length_c   1.000
_cell.angle_alpha   90.00
_cell.angle_beta   90.00
_cell.angle_gamma   90.00
#
_symmetry.space_group_name_H-M   'P 1'
#
loop_
_entity.id
_entity.type
_entity.pdbx_description
1 polymer ?
#
loop_
_entity_poly.entity_id
_entity_poly.type
_entity_poly.pdbx_seq_one_letter_code
_entity_poly.pdbx_strand_id
1 'polypeptide(L)'
;MEKEEFTCVGHSVLKVDALDKVLGRAVYSEDMTFPNMLHGKVLRAGVPHAIIENIDISAAKAMKGVACVLTAKDIPGENLFGIAFQDQWALAEEKVRYIGEPVALVAAKNEEIARDAAKAIKVTYKELPVVTNPHEGLGENAPKVHEKGNLILHSKTRKGDVEEGFRQAHVIVENTYKTHVQDHAYIETESGVGKVDEHGNLVVWSANQCPFRDRRQMAVVLGLRENQIRVIRATTGGAFGGKDDVTVEIHIGLMVLATERPVRLVLDREESFLSQTKRHAIEMWTRWGATREGKLCAMEGKVYGDTGAYAGLGPFVVKKCGIHLSGPYYIPHVKVDSYSVYTNNIMASAMRGFGVLQSSVAHNAQMDELARRLNINPLQFRLMNALDRGLSTATGQEFQAGIGIKATLEKLKEVVMKDPSLQKYWKELR
;
A
#
# COMPACT_ATOMS: atom_id res chain seq x y z
N MET A 1 25.83 17.90 -25.57
CA MET A 1 25.18 16.80 -26.30
C MET A 1 24.14 17.44 -27.18
N GLU A 2 24.23 17.23 -28.49
CA GLU A 2 23.11 17.48 -29.40
C GLU A 2 21.90 16.73 -28.84
N LYS A 3 20.72 17.37 -28.82
CA LYS A 3 19.50 16.67 -28.45
C LYS A 3 19.29 15.59 -29.50
N GLU A 4 19.42 14.33 -29.11
CA GLU A 4 18.99 13.22 -29.95
C GLU A 4 17.51 13.44 -30.30
N GLU A 5 17.23 13.60 -31.58
CA GLU A 5 15.87 13.80 -32.08
C GLU A 5 15.22 12.44 -32.28
N PHE A 6 14.56 11.95 -31.24
CA PHE A 6 13.83 10.69 -31.32
C PHE A 6 12.53 10.86 -32.11
N THR A 7 12.15 9.82 -32.87
CA THR A 7 10.92 9.82 -33.68
C THR A 7 9.64 9.92 -32.86
N CYS A 8 9.62 9.39 -31.63
CA CYS A 8 8.43 9.40 -30.76
C CYS A 8 8.72 9.58 -29.26
N VAL A 9 9.93 9.26 -28.79
CA VAL A 9 10.31 9.44 -27.37
C VAL A 9 10.34 10.93 -27.02
N GLY A 10 9.58 11.33 -26.01
CA GLY A 10 9.46 12.74 -25.57
C GLY A 10 8.37 13.55 -26.29
N HIS A 11 7.69 12.98 -27.28
CA HIS A 11 6.59 13.63 -28.01
C HIS A 11 5.22 13.31 -27.41
N SER A 12 4.28 14.25 -27.52
CA SER A 12 2.88 14.09 -27.11
C SER A 12 2.09 13.24 -28.11
N VAL A 13 2.35 11.93 -28.14
CA VAL A 13 1.64 10.97 -29.01
C VAL A 13 0.32 10.51 -28.38
N LEU A 14 -0.66 10.18 -29.21
CA LEU A 14 -1.93 9.61 -28.75
C LEU A 14 -1.68 8.26 -28.07
N LYS A 15 -2.23 8.06 -26.87
CA LYS A 15 -2.14 6.77 -26.19
C LYS A 15 -2.96 5.73 -26.94
N VAL A 16 -2.43 4.51 -27.04
CA VAL A 16 -3.06 3.39 -27.77
C VAL A 16 -4.47 3.05 -27.26
N ASP A 17 -4.76 3.32 -25.99
CA ASP A 17 -6.03 3.04 -25.32
C ASP A 17 -6.93 4.29 -25.16
N ALA A 18 -6.54 5.44 -25.70
CA ALA A 18 -7.26 6.69 -25.50
C ALA A 18 -8.63 6.70 -26.16
N LEU A 19 -8.72 6.22 -27.41
CA LEU A 19 -9.93 6.30 -28.21
C LEU A 19 -11.08 5.50 -27.58
N ASP A 20 -10.80 4.27 -27.14
CA ASP A 20 -11.82 3.43 -26.52
C ASP A 20 -12.33 4.03 -25.20
N LYS A 21 -11.47 4.70 -24.44
CA LYS A 21 -11.86 5.35 -23.18
C LYS A 21 -12.75 6.56 -23.40
N VAL A 22 -12.42 7.44 -24.34
CA VAL A 22 -13.21 8.66 -24.59
C VAL A 22 -14.53 8.39 -25.31
N LEU A 23 -14.62 7.26 -26.03
CA LEU A 23 -15.84 6.83 -26.72
C LEU A 23 -16.72 5.88 -25.89
N GLY A 24 -16.32 5.53 -24.66
CA GLY A 24 -17.06 4.58 -23.82
C GLY A 24 -17.03 3.13 -24.34
N ARG A 25 -16.03 2.77 -25.16
CA ARG A 25 -15.84 1.41 -25.70
C ARG A 25 -14.91 0.55 -24.86
N ALA A 26 -14.14 1.17 -23.98
CA ALA A 26 -13.25 0.46 -23.08
C ALA A 26 -14.05 -0.40 -22.10
N VAL A 27 -13.76 -1.69 -22.06
CA VAL A 27 -14.47 -2.68 -21.22
C VAL A 27 -13.72 -2.87 -19.91
N TYR A 28 -14.31 -2.42 -18.82
CA TYR A 28 -13.87 -2.68 -17.44
C TYR A 28 -14.39 -4.06 -16.98
N SER A 29 -13.86 -4.61 -15.89
CA SER A 29 -14.29 -5.93 -15.41
C SER A 29 -15.76 -5.99 -15.02
N GLU A 30 -16.33 -4.89 -14.54
CA GLU A 30 -17.75 -4.79 -14.18
C GLU A 30 -18.68 -4.84 -15.41
N ASP A 31 -18.22 -4.35 -16.57
CA ASP A 31 -19.00 -4.31 -17.83
C ASP A 31 -19.18 -5.70 -18.46
N MET A 32 -18.37 -6.68 -18.02
CA MET A 32 -18.37 -8.02 -18.58
C MET A 32 -19.60 -8.81 -18.11
N THR A 33 -20.24 -9.51 -19.05
CA THR A 33 -21.40 -10.36 -18.78
C THR A 33 -21.23 -11.73 -19.43
N PHE A 34 -21.75 -12.77 -18.76
CA PHE A 34 -21.74 -14.14 -19.27
C PHE A 34 -23.11 -14.81 -19.06
N PRO A 35 -23.48 -15.79 -19.90
CA PRO A 35 -24.67 -16.59 -19.66
C PRO A 35 -24.63 -17.26 -18.29
N ASN A 36 -25.78 -17.28 -17.60
CA ASN A 36 -25.95 -17.88 -16.27
C ASN A 36 -25.02 -17.32 -15.18
N MET A 37 -24.49 -16.11 -15.36
CA MET A 37 -23.63 -15.45 -14.38
C MET A 37 -24.34 -15.23 -13.04
N LEU A 38 -23.60 -15.45 -11.95
CA LEU A 38 -23.99 -15.16 -10.58
C LEU A 38 -23.35 -13.85 -10.11
N HIS A 39 -23.95 -13.27 -9.08
CA HIS A 39 -23.46 -12.08 -8.39
C HIS A 39 -22.95 -12.48 -7.02
N GLY A 40 -21.69 -12.16 -6.77
CA GLY A 40 -20.99 -12.40 -5.51
C GLY A 40 -21.24 -11.27 -4.50
N LYS A 41 -21.24 -11.60 -3.22
CA LYS A 41 -21.14 -10.64 -2.10
C LYS A 41 -20.24 -11.22 -1.01
N VAL A 42 -19.52 -10.34 -0.31
CA VAL A 42 -18.66 -10.69 0.82
C VAL A 42 -19.35 -10.24 2.10
N LEU A 43 -19.53 -11.14 3.06
CA LEU A 43 -19.82 -10.76 4.44
C LEU A 43 -18.51 -10.36 5.12
N ARG A 44 -18.45 -9.12 5.60
CA ARG A 44 -17.31 -8.60 6.36
C ARG A 44 -17.57 -8.68 7.86
N ALA A 45 -16.49 -8.72 8.64
CA ALA A 45 -16.58 -8.98 10.06
C ALA A 45 -17.41 -7.96 10.84
N GLY A 46 -17.24 -6.66 10.54
CA GLY A 46 -17.93 -5.57 11.23
C GLY A 46 -17.39 -5.26 12.63
N VAL A 47 -16.40 -6.02 13.12
CA VAL A 47 -15.72 -5.82 14.41
C VAL A 47 -14.19 -5.81 14.19
N PRO A 48 -13.42 -5.02 14.95
CA PRO A 48 -11.98 -4.85 14.70
C PRO A 48 -11.12 -6.00 15.20
N HIS A 49 -11.53 -6.69 16.26
CA HIS A 49 -10.76 -7.80 16.83
C HIS A 49 -11.68 -8.72 17.64
N ALA A 50 -11.81 -9.99 17.25
CA ALA A 50 -12.67 -10.94 17.94
C ALA A 50 -12.30 -12.39 17.63
N ILE A 51 -12.63 -13.30 18.53
CA ILE A 51 -12.73 -14.74 18.22
C ILE A 51 -14.09 -15.01 17.59
N ILE A 52 -14.12 -15.82 16.53
CA ILE A 52 -15.34 -16.30 15.90
C ILE A 52 -15.79 -17.57 16.64
N GLU A 53 -16.90 -17.48 17.37
CA GLU A 53 -17.44 -18.64 18.10
C GLU A 53 -18.33 -19.50 17.20
N ASN A 54 -19.10 -18.87 16.31
CA ASN A 54 -19.99 -19.56 15.39
C ASN A 54 -20.31 -18.72 14.15
N ILE A 55 -20.48 -19.38 13.00
CA ILE A 55 -20.99 -18.80 11.75
C ILE A 55 -22.21 -19.63 11.32
N ASP A 56 -23.41 -19.08 11.48
CA ASP A 56 -24.66 -19.69 11.01
C ASP A 56 -25.04 -19.16 9.63
N ILE A 57 -24.93 -20.04 8.64
CA ILE A 57 -25.24 -19.78 7.23
C ILE A 57 -26.58 -20.39 6.79
N SER A 58 -27.35 -20.99 7.70
CA SER A 58 -28.56 -21.76 7.37
C SER A 58 -29.64 -20.92 6.69
N ALA A 59 -29.94 -19.74 7.24
CA ALA A 59 -30.92 -18.82 6.67
C ALA A 59 -30.53 -18.36 5.26
N ALA A 60 -29.25 -17.98 5.06
CA ALA A 60 -28.74 -17.56 3.77
C ALA A 60 -28.81 -18.69 2.72
N LYS A 61 -28.43 -19.92 3.09
CA LYS A 61 -28.51 -21.10 2.20
C LYS A 61 -29.94 -21.44 1.79
N ALA A 62 -30.92 -21.18 2.64
CA ALA A 62 -32.33 -21.46 2.36
C ALA A 62 -33.00 -20.42 1.42
N MET A 63 -32.37 -19.27 1.18
CA MET A 63 -32.95 -18.21 0.35
C MET A 63 -33.03 -18.59 -1.13
N LYS A 64 -34.22 -18.41 -1.71
CA LYS A 64 -34.45 -18.70 -3.14
C LYS A 64 -33.54 -17.84 -4.02
N GLY A 65 -32.75 -18.50 -4.86
CA GLY A 65 -31.85 -17.83 -5.81
C GLY A 65 -30.40 -17.70 -5.33
N VAL A 66 -30.11 -18.08 -4.09
CA VAL A 66 -28.73 -18.31 -3.64
C VAL A 66 -28.20 -19.60 -4.26
N ALA A 67 -27.00 -19.55 -4.82
CA ALA A 67 -26.32 -20.70 -5.45
C ALA A 67 -25.29 -21.32 -4.49
N CYS A 68 -24.55 -20.51 -3.75
CA CYS A 68 -23.67 -20.99 -2.69
C CYS A 68 -23.52 -19.95 -1.56
N VAL A 69 -23.17 -20.47 -0.38
CA VAL A 69 -22.66 -19.69 0.75
C VAL A 69 -21.42 -20.43 1.25
N LEU A 70 -20.27 -19.76 1.22
CA LEU A 70 -18.96 -20.33 1.54
C LEU A 70 -18.37 -19.66 2.78
N THR A 71 -17.70 -20.46 3.59
CA THR A 71 -16.92 -20.05 4.76
C THR A 71 -15.48 -20.56 4.62
N ALA A 72 -14.61 -20.30 5.59
CA ALA A 72 -13.24 -20.85 5.59
C ALA A 72 -13.19 -22.39 5.40
N LYS A 73 -14.21 -23.11 5.87
CA LYS A 73 -14.32 -24.57 5.76
C LYS A 73 -14.48 -25.08 4.33
N ASP A 74 -14.91 -24.20 3.41
CA ASP A 74 -15.16 -24.54 2.01
C ASP A 74 -13.94 -24.22 1.13
N ILE A 75 -12.81 -23.78 1.71
CA ILE A 75 -11.58 -23.49 0.98
C ILE A 75 -10.87 -24.81 0.64
N PRO A 76 -10.62 -25.10 -0.65
CA PRO A 76 -10.03 -26.37 -1.08
C PRO A 76 -8.51 -26.45 -0.89
N GLY A 77 -7.82 -25.31 -0.88
CA GLY A 77 -6.38 -25.21 -0.65
C GLY A 77 -6.04 -24.73 0.77
N GLU A 78 -4.98 -23.95 0.89
CA GLU A 78 -4.61 -23.34 2.17
C GLU A 78 -5.35 -22.01 2.37
N ASN A 79 -5.98 -21.79 3.53
CA ASN A 79 -6.68 -20.54 3.86
C ASN A 79 -5.70 -19.40 4.21
N LEU A 80 -4.69 -19.19 3.38
CA LEU A 80 -3.58 -18.29 3.65
C LEU A 80 -2.95 -17.76 2.36
N PHE A 81 -2.69 -16.46 2.30
CA PHE A 81 -1.98 -15.81 1.21
C PHE A 81 -1.23 -14.56 1.70
N GLY A 82 -0.60 -13.81 0.80
CA GLY A 82 0.06 -12.53 1.09
C GLY A 82 1.35 -12.31 0.31
N ILE A 83 1.75 -11.06 0.10
CA ILE A 83 2.87 -10.74 -0.80
C ILE A 83 4.22 -10.88 -0.11
N ALA A 84 4.44 -10.20 1.03
CA ALA A 84 5.70 -10.27 1.76
C ALA A 84 5.80 -11.55 2.61
N PHE A 85 4.70 -11.87 3.28
CA PHE A 85 4.53 -13.05 4.12
C PHE A 85 3.19 -13.68 3.77
N GLN A 86 3.10 -15.01 3.91
CA GLN A 86 1.84 -15.72 3.84
C GLN A 86 1.17 -15.57 5.21
N ASP A 87 0.51 -14.44 5.44
CA ASP A 87 -0.04 -14.07 6.74
C ASP A 87 -1.49 -13.56 6.67
N GLN A 88 -2.10 -13.50 5.49
CA GLN A 88 -3.45 -13.00 5.26
C GLN A 88 -4.46 -14.12 4.99
N TRP A 89 -5.57 -14.12 5.73
CA TRP A 89 -6.59 -15.15 5.66
C TRP A 89 -7.52 -14.84 4.48
N ALA A 90 -7.83 -15.84 3.65
CA ALA A 90 -8.77 -15.65 2.53
C ALA A 90 -10.20 -15.44 3.03
N LEU A 91 -10.57 -16.20 4.07
CA LEU A 91 -11.75 -16.00 4.90
C LEU A 91 -11.37 -16.21 6.38
N ALA A 92 -11.81 -15.33 7.27
CA ALA A 92 -11.59 -15.48 8.69
C ALA A 92 -12.25 -16.77 9.21
N GLU A 93 -11.51 -17.54 9.98
CA GLU A 93 -11.95 -18.83 10.53
C GLU A 93 -12.10 -18.74 12.05
N GLU A 94 -11.00 -18.52 12.76
CA GLU A 94 -10.97 -18.51 14.21
C GLU A 94 -10.98 -17.10 14.81
N LYS A 95 -10.35 -16.14 14.10
CA LYS A 95 -10.07 -14.80 14.63
C LYS A 95 -10.23 -13.75 13.54
N VAL A 96 -10.98 -12.70 13.88
CA VAL A 96 -11.03 -11.44 13.15
C VAL A 96 -9.95 -10.51 13.69
N ARG A 97 -9.18 -9.89 12.82
CA ARG A 97 -8.06 -8.98 13.06
C ARG A 97 -8.34 -7.55 12.60
N TYR A 98 -9.34 -7.31 11.74
CA TYR A 98 -9.79 -5.96 11.39
C TYR A 98 -11.26 -5.91 10.95
N ILE A 99 -11.85 -4.72 10.98
CA ILE A 99 -13.28 -4.48 10.74
C ILE A 99 -13.80 -4.98 9.38
N GLY A 100 -12.96 -4.90 8.35
CA GLY A 100 -13.32 -5.25 6.97
C GLY A 100 -13.00 -6.69 6.57
N GLU A 101 -12.58 -7.53 7.52
CA GLU A 101 -12.11 -8.88 7.23
C GLU A 101 -13.20 -9.76 6.62
N PRO A 102 -12.93 -10.47 5.51
CA PRO A 102 -13.94 -11.32 4.89
C PRO A 102 -14.20 -12.56 5.77
N VAL A 103 -15.47 -12.84 6.08
CA VAL A 103 -15.89 -13.97 6.93
C VAL A 103 -16.61 -15.05 6.12
N ALA A 104 -17.45 -14.64 5.18
CA ALA A 104 -18.19 -15.55 4.30
C ALA A 104 -18.42 -14.94 2.92
N LEU A 105 -18.65 -15.81 1.94
CA LEU A 105 -18.97 -15.43 0.56
C LEU A 105 -20.36 -15.95 0.19
N VAL A 106 -21.08 -15.18 -0.63
CA VAL A 106 -22.38 -15.57 -1.17
C VAL A 106 -22.36 -15.37 -2.67
N ALA A 107 -22.83 -16.35 -3.45
CA ALA A 107 -23.14 -16.17 -4.87
C ALA A 107 -24.63 -16.41 -5.10
N ALA A 108 -25.31 -15.48 -5.79
CA ALA A 108 -26.74 -15.57 -6.07
C ALA A 108 -27.10 -15.13 -7.50
N LYS A 109 -28.34 -15.38 -7.92
CA LYS A 109 -28.83 -15.07 -9.28
C LYS A 109 -28.81 -13.58 -9.64
N ASN A 110 -28.86 -12.69 -8.65
CA ASN A 110 -28.73 -11.24 -8.82
C ASN A 110 -28.10 -10.63 -7.56
N GLU A 111 -27.72 -9.36 -7.66
CA GLU A 111 -27.02 -8.64 -6.60
C GLU A 111 -27.87 -8.44 -5.34
N GLU A 112 -29.16 -8.17 -5.50
CA GLU A 112 -30.08 -7.96 -4.37
C GLU A 112 -30.17 -9.20 -3.49
N ILE A 113 -30.36 -10.39 -4.08
CA ILE A 113 -30.39 -11.65 -3.35
C ILE A 113 -29.04 -11.94 -2.69
N ALA A 114 -27.92 -11.67 -3.37
CA ALA A 114 -26.59 -11.90 -2.79
C ALA A 114 -26.36 -11.03 -1.54
N ARG A 115 -26.75 -9.76 -1.62
CA ARG A 115 -26.69 -8.81 -0.50
C ARG A 115 -27.58 -9.22 0.66
N ASP A 116 -28.83 -9.58 0.37
CA ASP A 116 -29.79 -9.92 1.43
C ASP A 116 -29.44 -11.26 2.08
N ALA A 117 -28.90 -12.22 1.32
CA ALA A 117 -28.38 -13.46 1.86
C ALA A 117 -27.11 -13.26 2.69
N ALA A 118 -26.19 -12.37 2.30
CA ALA A 118 -25.04 -12.03 3.14
C ALA A 118 -25.49 -11.45 4.49
N LYS A 119 -26.53 -10.59 4.51
CA LYS A 119 -27.12 -10.05 5.76
C LYS A 119 -27.82 -11.11 6.62
N ALA A 120 -28.29 -12.21 6.02
CA ALA A 120 -28.96 -13.29 6.73
C ALA A 120 -27.99 -14.23 7.47
N ILE A 121 -26.69 -14.17 7.18
CA ILE A 121 -25.66 -14.92 7.89
C ILE A 121 -25.46 -14.30 9.27
N LYS A 122 -25.48 -15.14 10.32
CA LYS A 122 -25.26 -14.70 11.70
C LYS A 122 -23.89 -15.15 12.16
N VAL A 123 -23.09 -14.21 12.63
CA VAL A 123 -21.77 -14.49 13.20
C VAL A 123 -21.78 -14.11 14.67
N THR A 124 -21.35 -15.04 15.53
CA THR A 124 -21.18 -14.80 16.96
C THR A 124 -19.72 -14.54 17.26
N TYR A 125 -19.45 -13.37 17.85
CA TYR A 125 -18.11 -12.90 18.18
C TYR A 125 -17.91 -12.82 19.68
N LYS A 126 -16.71 -13.18 20.12
CA LYS A 126 -16.17 -12.77 21.41
C LYS A 126 -15.09 -11.72 21.18
N GLU A 127 -15.41 -10.46 21.47
CA GLU A 127 -14.50 -9.32 21.24
C GLU A 127 -13.20 -9.46 22.03
N LEU A 128 -12.11 -8.98 21.43
CA LEU A 128 -10.77 -8.96 21.99
C LEU A 128 -10.26 -7.51 22.09
N PRO A 129 -9.30 -7.23 22.99
CA PRO A 129 -8.66 -5.92 23.07
C PRO A 129 -8.00 -5.53 21.73
N VAL A 130 -8.18 -4.27 21.34
CA VAL A 130 -7.75 -3.74 20.03
C VAL A 130 -6.41 -3.01 20.16
N VAL A 131 -5.48 -3.28 19.23
CA VAL A 131 -4.25 -2.50 19.05
C VAL A 131 -4.50 -1.45 17.98
N THR A 132 -4.35 -0.16 18.32
CA THR A 132 -4.73 0.94 17.41
C THR A 132 -3.54 1.72 16.85
N ASN A 133 -2.33 1.50 17.39
CA ASN A 133 -1.13 2.15 16.89
C ASN A 133 0.15 1.32 17.15
N PRO A 134 1.26 1.63 16.45
CA PRO A 134 2.50 0.87 16.57
C PRO A 134 3.11 0.82 17.97
N HIS A 135 3.00 1.90 18.76
CA HIS A 135 3.59 1.95 20.11
C HIS A 135 2.85 1.01 21.06
N GLU A 136 1.52 0.98 21.00
CA GLU A 136 0.71 -0.02 21.70
C GLU A 136 1.10 -1.44 21.27
N GLY A 137 1.23 -1.68 19.97
CA GLY A 137 1.57 -2.99 19.43
C GLY A 137 2.95 -3.51 19.86
N LEU A 138 3.90 -2.63 20.10
CA LEU A 138 5.26 -2.95 20.56
C LEU A 138 5.39 -3.03 22.09
N GLY A 139 4.33 -2.73 22.85
CA GLY A 139 4.35 -2.84 24.30
C GLY A 139 4.56 -4.30 24.78
N GLU A 140 5.16 -4.46 25.95
CA GLU A 140 5.49 -5.78 26.53
C GLU A 140 4.25 -6.68 26.72
N ASN A 141 3.10 -6.07 27.07
CA ASN A 141 1.82 -6.75 27.27
C ASN A 141 0.81 -6.46 26.16
N ALA A 142 1.27 -6.08 24.97
CA ALA A 142 0.40 -5.76 23.85
C ALA A 142 -0.52 -6.94 23.48
N PRO A 143 -1.83 -6.70 23.25
CA PRO A 143 -2.70 -7.70 22.65
C PRO A 143 -2.07 -8.21 21.34
N LYS A 144 -2.04 -9.53 21.16
CA LYS A 144 -1.43 -10.16 19.98
C LYS A 144 -2.41 -10.16 18.80
N VAL A 145 -2.14 -9.36 17.79
CA VAL A 145 -2.84 -9.44 16.49
C VAL A 145 -2.48 -10.79 15.83
N HIS A 146 -1.20 -11.14 15.87
CA HIS A 146 -0.65 -12.43 15.41
C HIS A 146 0.10 -13.13 16.54
N GLU A 147 0.07 -14.47 16.56
CA GLU A 147 0.59 -15.27 17.68
C GLU A 147 2.10 -15.07 17.95
N LYS A 148 2.85 -14.80 16.88
CA LYS A 148 4.30 -14.54 16.90
C LYS A 148 4.66 -13.12 17.40
N GLY A 149 3.66 -12.29 17.70
CA GLY A 149 3.84 -10.90 18.13
C GLY A 149 3.51 -9.90 17.02
N ASN A 150 3.53 -8.61 17.39
CA ASN A 150 3.09 -7.54 16.50
C ASN A 150 4.23 -6.88 15.71
N LEU A 151 5.51 -7.11 16.07
CA LEU A 151 6.63 -6.61 15.27
C LEU A 151 6.80 -7.47 14.01
N ILE A 152 6.53 -6.90 12.84
CA ILE A 152 6.68 -7.59 11.56
C ILE A 152 8.13 -7.60 11.11
N LEU A 153 8.77 -6.41 11.13
CA LEU A 153 10.14 -6.24 10.68
C LEU A 153 10.80 -5.05 11.38
N HIS A 154 12.02 -5.28 11.88
CA HIS A 154 12.94 -4.23 12.30
C HIS A 154 14.08 -4.09 11.28
N SER A 155 14.11 -2.98 10.56
CA SER A 155 15.16 -2.65 9.59
C SER A 155 16.11 -1.59 10.13
N LYS A 156 17.40 -1.73 9.83
CA LYS A 156 18.47 -0.81 10.25
C LYS A 156 19.20 -0.24 9.04
N THR A 157 19.22 1.09 8.91
CA THR A 157 20.08 1.81 7.95
C THR A 157 21.24 2.41 8.73
N ARG A 158 22.47 2.14 8.30
CA ARG A 158 23.71 2.55 8.98
C ARG A 158 24.72 3.04 7.96
N LYS A 159 25.36 4.17 8.26
CA LYS A 159 26.50 4.70 7.51
C LYS A 159 27.37 5.55 8.43
N GLY A 160 28.68 5.31 8.44
CA GLY A 160 29.62 6.04 9.29
C GLY A 160 29.29 5.93 10.80
N ASP A 161 29.84 6.87 11.59
CA ASP A 161 29.58 7.02 13.03
C ASP A 161 28.77 8.29 13.34
N VAL A 162 27.53 8.11 13.83
CA VAL A 162 26.62 9.22 14.11
C VAL A 162 27.07 10.10 15.28
N GLU A 163 27.77 9.53 16.26
CA GLU A 163 28.29 10.29 17.40
C GLU A 163 29.41 11.22 16.96
N GLU A 164 30.27 10.75 16.06
CA GLU A 164 31.30 11.59 15.43
C GLU A 164 30.68 12.72 14.60
N GLY A 165 29.68 12.41 13.77
CA GLY A 165 29.03 13.44 12.98
C GLY A 165 28.32 14.50 13.84
N PHE A 166 27.68 14.12 14.95
CA PHE A 166 27.06 15.11 15.85
C PHE A 166 28.07 15.96 16.61
N ARG A 167 29.30 15.47 16.90
CA ARG A 167 30.38 16.31 17.45
C ARG A 167 30.77 17.47 16.53
N GLN A 168 30.59 17.31 15.22
CA GLN A 168 30.88 18.33 14.22
C GLN A 168 29.73 19.33 14.01
N ALA A 169 28.56 19.07 14.59
CA ALA A 169 27.37 19.88 14.37
C ALA A 169 27.47 21.23 15.11
N HIS A 170 27.29 22.32 14.38
CA HIS A 170 27.06 23.64 14.97
C HIS A 170 25.60 23.82 15.39
N VAL A 171 24.68 23.28 14.58
CA VAL A 171 23.24 23.29 14.84
C VAL A 171 22.72 21.87 14.77
N ILE A 172 21.88 21.51 15.74
CA ILE A 172 21.12 20.26 15.76
C ILE A 172 19.63 20.60 15.81
N VAL A 173 18.83 19.88 15.04
CA VAL A 173 17.36 19.95 15.04
C VAL A 173 16.81 18.56 15.34
N GLU A 174 15.77 18.50 16.17
CA GLU A 174 15.16 17.24 16.60
C GLU A 174 13.64 17.43 16.62
N ASN A 175 12.93 16.55 15.92
CA ASN A 175 11.49 16.66 15.73
C ASN A 175 10.84 15.29 15.55
N THR A 176 9.54 15.21 15.85
CA THR A 176 8.69 14.06 15.53
C THR A 176 7.63 14.48 14.53
N TYR A 177 7.53 13.74 13.42
CA TYR A 177 6.56 13.96 12.36
C TYR A 177 5.60 12.79 12.26
N LYS A 178 4.33 13.06 11.94
CA LYS A 178 3.31 12.02 11.72
C LYS A 178 2.62 12.25 10.40
N THR A 179 2.35 11.17 9.68
CA THR A 179 1.44 11.17 8.53
C THR A 179 0.25 10.28 8.81
N HIS A 180 -0.92 10.69 8.34
CA HIS A 180 -2.18 9.98 8.52
C HIS A 180 -2.36 8.86 7.49
N VAL A 181 -3.34 7.99 7.76
CA VAL A 181 -3.84 6.99 6.81
C VAL A 181 -4.47 7.69 5.62
N GLN A 182 -4.23 7.19 4.41
CA GLN A 182 -4.83 7.71 3.17
C GLN A 182 -5.40 6.56 2.35
N ASP A 183 -6.60 6.75 1.80
CA ASP A 183 -7.21 5.83 0.84
C ASP A 183 -6.84 6.20 -0.60
N HIS A 184 -6.77 5.21 -1.49
CA HIS A 184 -6.43 5.41 -2.90
C HIS A 184 -7.55 6.10 -3.67
N ALA A 185 -8.80 5.87 -3.27
CA ALA A 185 -10.00 6.50 -3.81
C ALA A 185 -10.06 6.53 -5.35
N TYR A 186 -9.60 5.47 -6.01
CA TYR A 186 -9.83 5.29 -7.45
C TYR A 186 -11.34 5.22 -7.73
N ILE A 187 -11.77 5.79 -8.86
CA ILE A 187 -13.19 5.95 -9.18
C ILE A 187 -13.86 4.59 -9.38
N GLU A 188 -13.23 3.69 -10.13
CA GLU A 188 -13.67 2.30 -10.29
C GLU A 188 -13.24 1.49 -9.05
N THR A 189 -14.22 1.03 -8.25
CA THR A 189 -13.97 0.12 -7.12
C THR A 189 -13.40 -1.22 -7.58
N GLU A 190 -13.04 -2.07 -6.62
CA GLU A 190 -12.54 -3.41 -6.89
C GLU A 190 -13.64 -4.24 -7.53
N SER A 191 -13.35 -4.80 -8.71
CA SER A 191 -14.31 -5.61 -9.45
C SER A 191 -13.60 -6.70 -10.22
N GLY A 192 -14.33 -7.79 -10.45
CA GLY A 192 -13.88 -8.88 -11.26
C GLY A 192 -14.99 -9.83 -11.66
N VAL A 193 -14.70 -10.64 -12.66
CA VAL A 193 -15.57 -11.74 -13.09
C VAL A 193 -14.70 -12.95 -13.39
N GLY A 194 -15.16 -14.13 -13.01
CA GLY A 194 -14.47 -15.39 -13.29
C GLY A 194 -15.39 -16.45 -13.86
N LYS A 195 -14.82 -17.40 -14.60
CA LYS A 195 -15.50 -18.62 -15.06
C LYS A 195 -14.48 -19.75 -15.26
N VAL A 196 -14.96 -20.97 -15.40
CA VAL A 196 -14.17 -22.07 -15.96
C VAL A 196 -14.26 -22.03 -17.49
N ASP A 197 -13.13 -22.17 -18.19
CA ASP A 197 -13.10 -22.26 -19.64
C ASP A 197 -13.41 -23.68 -20.16
N GLU A 198 -13.47 -23.84 -21.48
CA GLU A 198 -13.80 -25.11 -22.14
C GLU A 198 -12.76 -26.22 -21.88
N HIS A 199 -11.58 -25.86 -21.36
CA HIS A 199 -10.49 -26.78 -21.02
C HIS A 199 -10.40 -27.06 -19.52
N GLY A 200 -11.34 -26.56 -18.72
CA GLY A 200 -11.35 -26.76 -17.27
C GLY A 200 -10.44 -25.81 -16.49
N ASN A 201 -9.94 -24.73 -17.10
CA ASN A 201 -9.11 -23.74 -16.39
C ASN A 201 -9.98 -22.62 -15.82
N LEU A 202 -9.63 -22.17 -14.61
CA LEU A 202 -10.23 -20.98 -14.03
C LEU A 202 -9.67 -19.73 -14.73
N VAL A 203 -10.54 -18.91 -15.31
CA VAL A 203 -10.19 -17.61 -15.89
C VAL A 203 -10.85 -16.51 -15.07
N VAL A 204 -10.06 -15.52 -14.64
CA VAL A 204 -10.54 -14.36 -13.87
C VAL A 204 -10.08 -13.08 -14.55
N TRP A 205 -11.04 -12.21 -14.90
CA TRP A 205 -10.81 -10.84 -15.32
C TRP A 205 -11.02 -9.93 -14.12
N SER A 206 -10.04 -9.10 -13.81
CA SER A 206 -10.17 -8.11 -12.73
C SER A 206 -9.40 -6.82 -13.05
N ALA A 207 -9.76 -5.77 -12.33
CA ALA A 207 -8.96 -4.56 -12.24
C ALA A 207 -7.77 -4.83 -11.30
N ASN A 208 -6.60 -5.19 -11.86
CA ASN A 208 -5.39 -5.53 -11.10
C ASN A 208 -4.13 -4.84 -11.64
N GLN A 209 -3.05 -4.82 -10.84
CA GLN A 209 -1.73 -4.33 -11.25
C GLN A 209 -0.72 -5.46 -11.51
N CYS A 210 -0.91 -6.63 -10.89
CA CYS A 210 0.09 -7.70 -10.85
C CYS A 210 -0.52 -9.10 -11.10
N PRO A 211 -1.10 -9.35 -12.29
CA PRO A 211 -1.91 -10.54 -12.55
C PRO A 211 -1.17 -11.87 -12.32
N PHE A 212 0.15 -11.91 -12.56
CA PHE A 212 0.97 -13.09 -12.31
C PHE A 212 1.18 -13.37 -10.82
N ARG A 213 1.25 -12.33 -9.99
CA ARG A 213 1.37 -12.49 -8.53
C ARG A 213 0.02 -12.87 -7.93
N ASP A 214 -1.07 -12.32 -8.45
CA ASP A 214 -2.43 -12.68 -8.05
C ASP A 214 -2.68 -14.17 -8.35
N ARG A 215 -2.31 -14.63 -9.57
CA ARG A 215 -2.39 -16.04 -9.96
C ARG A 215 -1.67 -16.98 -8.99
N ARG A 216 -0.47 -16.62 -8.53
CA ARG A 216 0.30 -17.44 -7.56
C ARG A 216 -0.42 -17.57 -6.22
N GLN A 217 -0.96 -16.46 -5.72
CA GLN A 217 -1.69 -16.44 -4.45
C GLN A 217 -3.03 -17.19 -4.56
N MET A 218 -3.73 -17.05 -5.69
CA MET A 218 -4.92 -17.83 -5.99
C MET A 218 -4.66 -19.33 -6.04
N ALA A 219 -3.55 -19.76 -6.65
CA ALA A 219 -3.19 -21.18 -6.74
C ALA A 219 -3.15 -21.86 -5.35
N VAL A 220 -2.57 -21.17 -4.36
CA VAL A 220 -2.46 -21.65 -2.97
C VAL A 220 -3.85 -21.84 -2.35
N VAL A 221 -4.70 -20.80 -2.39
CA VAL A 221 -6.01 -20.84 -1.73
C VAL A 221 -7.00 -21.76 -2.44
N LEU A 222 -6.95 -21.79 -3.77
CA LEU A 222 -7.87 -22.59 -4.58
C LEU A 222 -7.42 -24.05 -4.72
N GLY A 223 -6.26 -24.44 -4.20
CA GLY A 223 -5.74 -25.82 -4.32
C GLY A 223 -5.49 -26.23 -5.78
N LEU A 224 -5.19 -25.27 -6.65
CA LEU A 224 -4.97 -25.47 -8.09
C LEU A 224 -3.50 -25.23 -8.44
N ARG A 225 -3.03 -25.86 -9.53
CA ARG A 225 -1.73 -25.50 -10.11
C ARG A 225 -1.84 -24.16 -10.83
N GLU A 226 -0.75 -23.38 -10.83
CA GLU A 226 -0.71 -22.07 -11.52
C GLU A 226 -1.13 -22.13 -13.00
N ASN A 227 -0.83 -23.24 -13.71
CA ASN A 227 -1.20 -23.40 -15.11
C ASN A 227 -2.68 -23.71 -15.34
N GLN A 228 -3.46 -23.95 -14.29
CA GLN A 228 -4.92 -24.12 -14.33
C GLN A 228 -5.65 -22.80 -14.02
N ILE A 229 -4.92 -21.71 -13.78
CA ILE A 229 -5.48 -20.40 -13.47
C ILE A 229 -4.95 -19.37 -14.49
N ARG A 230 -5.86 -18.58 -15.05
CA ARG A 230 -5.54 -17.45 -15.93
C ARG A 230 -6.13 -16.17 -15.36
N VAL A 231 -5.28 -15.28 -14.88
CA VAL A 231 -5.69 -13.93 -14.47
C VAL A 231 -5.45 -12.95 -15.62
N ILE A 232 -6.49 -12.23 -16.02
CA ILE A 232 -6.47 -11.26 -17.11
C ILE A 232 -6.74 -9.87 -16.53
N ARG A 233 -5.83 -8.93 -16.77
CA ARG A 233 -6.05 -7.54 -16.40
C ARG A 233 -7.06 -6.91 -17.37
N ALA A 234 -8.26 -6.61 -16.87
CA ALA A 234 -9.26 -5.83 -17.60
C ALA A 234 -8.81 -4.36 -17.76
N THR A 235 -9.58 -3.54 -18.48
CA THR A 235 -9.40 -2.09 -18.36
C THR A 235 -9.52 -1.70 -16.88
N THR A 236 -8.58 -0.92 -16.37
CA THR A 236 -8.48 -0.60 -14.93
C THR A 236 -8.69 0.90 -14.71
N GLY A 237 -9.72 1.27 -13.94
CA GLY A 237 -10.14 2.64 -13.63
C GLY A 237 -9.35 3.29 -12.48
N GLY A 238 -8.03 3.06 -12.46
CA GLY A 238 -7.14 3.51 -11.40
C GLY A 238 -6.87 2.45 -10.33
N ALA A 239 -5.74 2.60 -9.65
CA ALA A 239 -5.28 1.69 -8.61
C ALA A 239 -4.34 2.38 -7.60
N PHE A 240 -3.34 3.12 -8.10
CA PHE A 240 -2.39 3.89 -7.28
C PHE A 240 -1.63 3.07 -6.21
N GLY A 241 -1.55 1.74 -6.38
CA GLY A 241 -0.98 0.78 -5.42
C GLY A 241 -2.04 -0.11 -4.75
N GLY A 242 -3.31 0.27 -4.72
CA GLY A 242 -4.36 -0.44 -3.98
C GLY A 242 -4.83 -1.74 -4.63
N LYS A 243 -4.57 -1.90 -5.94
CA LYS A 243 -4.80 -3.15 -6.71
C LYS A 243 -3.48 -3.88 -6.99
N ASP A 244 -2.45 -3.64 -6.17
CA ASP A 244 -1.20 -4.39 -6.17
C ASP A 244 -1.35 -5.67 -5.32
N ASP A 245 -2.08 -5.57 -4.21
CA ASP A 245 -2.58 -6.70 -3.43
C ASP A 245 -3.80 -7.35 -4.10
N VAL A 246 -4.02 -8.64 -3.82
CA VAL A 246 -5.23 -9.34 -4.27
C VAL A 246 -6.45 -8.68 -3.62
N THR A 247 -7.51 -8.48 -4.41
CA THR A 247 -8.73 -7.79 -3.97
C THR A 247 -9.92 -8.74 -3.95
N VAL A 248 -10.39 -9.15 -5.13
CA VAL A 248 -11.61 -9.95 -5.34
C VAL A 248 -11.32 -11.31 -5.97
N GLU A 249 -10.11 -11.52 -6.48
CA GLU A 249 -9.76 -12.63 -7.37
C GLU A 249 -9.90 -14.00 -6.68
N ILE A 250 -9.42 -14.11 -5.44
CA ILE A 250 -9.55 -15.34 -4.64
C ILE A 250 -11.02 -15.65 -4.36
N HIS A 251 -11.80 -14.64 -3.96
CA HIS A 251 -13.23 -14.82 -3.64
C HIS A 251 -14.04 -15.24 -4.87
N ILE A 252 -13.77 -14.63 -6.02
CA ILE A 252 -14.35 -15.04 -7.31
C ILE A 252 -13.98 -16.49 -7.61
N GLY A 253 -12.70 -16.86 -7.49
CA GLY A 253 -12.24 -18.22 -7.74
C GLY A 253 -12.96 -19.26 -6.88
N LEU A 254 -13.10 -19.01 -5.57
CA LEU A 254 -13.82 -19.89 -4.66
C LEU A 254 -15.28 -20.08 -5.07
N MET A 255 -15.99 -18.99 -5.38
CA MET A 255 -17.39 -19.05 -5.78
C MET A 255 -17.58 -19.72 -7.16
N VAL A 256 -16.68 -19.50 -8.11
CA VAL A 256 -16.71 -20.15 -9.42
C VAL A 256 -16.50 -21.66 -9.28
N LEU A 257 -15.51 -22.09 -8.50
CA LEU A 257 -15.26 -23.52 -8.30
C LEU A 257 -16.41 -24.22 -7.55
N ALA A 258 -17.03 -23.55 -6.58
CA ALA A 258 -18.14 -24.11 -5.83
C ALA A 258 -19.45 -24.22 -6.64
N THR A 259 -19.62 -23.41 -7.68
CA THR A 259 -20.88 -23.33 -8.44
C THR A 259 -20.78 -23.81 -9.88
N GLU A 260 -19.56 -23.96 -10.40
CA GLU A 260 -19.25 -24.23 -11.81
C GLU A 260 -19.89 -23.22 -12.79
N ARG A 261 -20.17 -22.02 -12.29
CA ARG A 261 -20.84 -20.94 -13.04
C ARG A 261 -19.99 -19.68 -13.04
N PRO A 262 -20.14 -18.80 -14.05
CA PRO A 262 -19.50 -17.50 -14.01
C PRO A 262 -19.96 -16.70 -12.78
N VAL A 263 -19.04 -16.03 -12.09
CA VAL A 263 -19.36 -15.19 -10.92
C VAL A 263 -18.72 -13.83 -11.11
N ARG A 264 -19.54 -12.77 -10.98
CA ARG A 264 -19.07 -11.39 -10.91
C ARG A 264 -19.12 -10.90 -9.46
N LEU A 265 -18.05 -10.29 -8.99
CA LEU A 265 -17.97 -9.63 -7.69
C LEU A 265 -17.55 -8.17 -7.92
N VAL A 266 -18.36 -7.24 -7.45
CA VAL A 266 -18.11 -5.80 -7.49
C VAL A 266 -18.29 -5.30 -6.07
N LEU A 267 -17.27 -4.66 -5.52
CA LEU A 267 -17.38 -4.01 -4.22
C LEU A 267 -18.07 -2.67 -4.37
N ASP A 268 -19.02 -2.38 -3.48
CA ASP A 268 -19.52 -1.02 -3.33
C ASP A 268 -18.44 -0.12 -2.69
N ARG A 269 -18.68 1.20 -2.67
CA ARG A 269 -17.68 2.16 -2.18
C ARG A 269 -17.37 1.97 -0.69
N GLU A 270 -18.35 1.60 0.12
CA GLU A 270 -18.15 1.37 1.56
C GLU A 270 -17.29 0.12 1.79
N GLU A 271 -17.60 -0.98 1.10
CA GLU A 271 -16.79 -2.19 1.11
C GLU A 271 -15.37 -1.93 0.61
N SER A 272 -15.21 -1.14 -0.44
CA SER A 272 -13.91 -0.71 -0.96
C SER A 272 -13.11 -0.01 0.15
N PHE A 273 -13.70 0.97 0.85
CA PHE A 273 -13.01 1.64 1.97
C PHE A 273 -12.67 0.70 3.12
N LEU A 274 -13.54 -0.26 3.46
CA LEU A 274 -13.30 -1.19 4.55
C LEU A 274 -12.23 -2.25 4.25
N SER A 275 -11.95 -2.52 2.97
CA SER A 275 -11.20 -3.72 2.57
C SER A 275 -9.94 -3.48 1.77
N GLN A 276 -9.94 -2.45 0.93
CA GLN A 276 -8.76 -2.10 0.16
C GLN A 276 -7.65 -1.66 1.10
N THR A 277 -6.41 -1.87 0.68
CA THR A 277 -5.25 -1.43 1.46
C THR A 277 -5.22 0.08 1.63
N LYS A 278 -4.50 0.56 2.63
CA LYS A 278 -4.30 2.00 2.86
C LYS A 278 -2.85 2.41 2.75
N ARG A 279 -2.60 3.71 2.66
CA ARG A 279 -1.29 4.27 3.01
C ARG A 279 -1.06 4.09 4.50
N HIS A 280 0.14 3.62 4.83
CA HIS A 280 0.63 3.52 6.20
C HIS A 280 0.60 4.88 6.91
N ALA A 281 -0.04 4.92 8.07
CA ALA A 281 0.27 5.94 9.06
C ALA A 281 1.67 5.67 9.60
N ILE A 282 2.51 6.71 9.64
CA ILE A 282 3.90 6.58 10.04
C ILE A 282 4.24 7.73 10.99
N GLU A 283 4.86 7.38 12.11
CA GLU A 283 5.53 8.31 13.01
C GLU A 283 7.05 8.25 12.79
N MET A 284 7.68 9.41 12.65
CA MET A 284 9.11 9.54 12.40
C MET A 284 9.70 10.51 13.41
N TRP A 285 10.43 10.00 14.40
CA TRP A 285 11.33 10.82 15.19
C TRP A 285 12.67 10.91 14.45
N THR A 286 13.23 12.12 14.33
CA THR A 286 14.55 12.28 13.70
C THR A 286 15.29 13.50 14.21
N ARG A 287 16.62 13.35 14.29
CA ARG A 287 17.57 14.36 14.72
C ARG A 287 18.65 14.55 13.66
N TRP A 288 18.89 15.80 13.24
CA TRP A 288 19.83 16.13 12.16
C TRP A 288 20.81 17.19 12.64
N GLY A 289 22.08 17.04 12.24
CA GLY A 289 23.15 17.98 12.52
C GLY A 289 23.69 18.63 11.25
N ALA A 290 24.01 19.92 11.33
CA ALA A 290 24.74 20.64 10.29
C ALA A 290 25.89 21.47 10.88
N THR A 291 26.98 21.60 10.13
CA THR A 291 28.13 22.46 10.48
C THR A 291 27.77 23.93 10.33
N ARG A 292 28.65 24.83 10.82
CA ARG A 292 28.47 26.29 10.68
C ARG A 292 28.41 26.73 9.22
N GLU A 293 29.10 26.03 8.33
CA GLU A 293 29.15 26.26 6.89
C GLU A 293 27.91 25.72 6.15
N GLY A 294 26.98 25.09 6.87
CA GLY A 294 25.74 24.56 6.32
C GLY A 294 25.86 23.17 5.69
N LYS A 295 26.89 22.39 6.01
CA LYS A 295 27.00 21.00 5.56
C LYS A 295 26.32 20.05 6.54
N LEU A 296 25.49 19.13 6.04
CA LEU A 296 24.92 18.07 6.85
C LEU A 296 26.03 17.11 7.31
N CYS A 297 26.09 16.83 8.61
CA CYS A 297 27.11 15.96 9.20
C CYS A 297 26.53 14.66 9.77
N ALA A 298 25.38 14.70 10.44
CA ALA A 298 24.79 13.52 11.06
C ALA A 298 23.26 13.50 10.96
N MET A 299 22.72 12.28 10.94
CA MET A 299 21.31 12.02 11.06
C MET A 299 21.07 10.76 11.90
N GLU A 300 20.17 10.89 12.88
CA GLU A 300 19.58 9.77 13.60
C GLU A 300 18.06 9.75 13.40
N GLY A 301 17.44 8.57 13.37
CA GLY A 301 15.99 8.47 13.25
C GLY A 301 15.39 7.16 13.71
N LYS A 302 14.12 7.22 14.09
CA LYS A 302 13.26 6.08 14.40
C LYS A 302 11.96 6.24 13.63
N VAL A 303 11.55 5.19 12.93
CA VAL A 303 10.33 5.16 12.12
C VAL A 303 9.44 4.05 12.63
N TYR A 304 8.20 4.39 13.01
CA TYR A 304 7.19 3.45 13.45
C TYR A 304 6.05 3.47 12.43
N GLY A 305 5.87 2.36 11.72
CA GLY A 305 4.85 2.24 10.69
C GLY A 305 3.73 1.30 11.10
N ASP A 306 2.50 1.80 11.02
CA ASP A 306 1.30 1.00 11.15
C ASP A 306 1.01 0.28 9.83
N THR A 307 1.11 -1.05 9.85
CA THR A 307 0.84 -1.92 8.70
C THR A 307 -0.58 -2.51 8.74
N GLY A 308 -1.37 -2.23 9.78
CA GLY A 308 -2.70 -2.81 9.95
C GLY A 308 -2.66 -4.31 10.27
N ALA A 309 -3.77 -4.99 10.02
CA ALA A 309 -3.96 -6.40 10.41
C ALA A 309 -3.03 -7.41 9.73
N TYR A 310 -2.48 -7.10 8.56
CA TYR A 310 -1.77 -8.03 7.70
C TYR A 310 -0.59 -7.35 7.01
N ALA A 311 0.46 -8.10 6.68
CA ALA A 311 1.74 -7.51 6.30
C ALA A 311 1.68 -6.80 4.96
N GLY A 312 0.95 -7.36 3.97
CA GLY A 312 0.93 -6.87 2.60
C GLY A 312 2.36 -6.58 2.09
N LEU A 313 2.61 -5.33 1.68
CA LEU A 313 3.95 -4.81 1.37
C LEU A 313 4.53 -3.89 2.47
N GLY A 314 3.87 -3.79 3.62
CA GLY A 314 4.22 -2.87 4.69
C GLY A 314 5.64 -2.93 5.24
N PRO A 315 6.23 -4.12 5.48
CA PRO A 315 7.63 -4.27 5.85
C PRO A 315 8.59 -3.55 4.90
N PHE A 316 8.30 -3.59 3.60
CA PHE A 316 9.10 -2.93 2.59
C PHE A 316 8.81 -1.44 2.49
N VAL A 317 7.56 -1.01 2.72
CA VAL A 317 7.15 0.40 2.74
C VAL A 317 7.85 1.16 3.88
N VAL A 318 7.78 0.61 5.10
CA VAL A 318 8.35 1.25 6.30
C VAL A 318 9.87 1.23 6.25
N LYS A 319 10.48 0.12 5.81
CA LYS A 319 11.91 0.07 5.51
C LYS A 319 12.32 1.14 4.48
N LYS A 320 11.55 1.30 3.40
CA LYS A 320 11.84 2.31 2.37
C LYS A 320 11.69 3.73 2.92
N CYS A 321 10.71 3.98 3.79
CA CYS A 321 10.56 5.24 4.51
C CYS A 321 11.84 5.57 5.31
N GLY A 322 12.36 4.63 6.10
CA GLY A 322 13.60 4.80 6.85
C GLY A 322 14.83 5.03 5.97
N ILE A 323 14.96 4.29 4.86
CA ILE A 323 16.05 4.48 3.88
C ILE A 323 16.04 5.89 3.28
N HIS A 324 14.86 6.42 2.96
CA HIS A 324 14.69 7.72 2.31
C HIS A 324 14.45 8.85 3.31
N LEU A 325 14.55 8.57 4.62
CA LEU A 325 14.40 9.58 5.65
C LEU A 325 15.49 10.64 5.54
N SER A 326 16.66 10.35 4.96
CA SER A 326 17.70 11.34 4.64
C SER A 326 17.36 12.29 3.49
N GLY A 327 16.29 12.02 2.75
CA GLY A 327 15.98 12.71 1.50
C GLY A 327 17.08 12.57 0.44
N PRO A 328 17.03 13.40 -0.62
CA PRO A 328 18.00 13.38 -1.71
C PRO A 328 19.28 14.17 -1.37
N TYR A 329 19.75 14.06 -0.12
CA TYR A 329 20.89 14.82 0.40
C TYR A 329 22.03 13.88 0.83
N TYR A 330 23.25 14.37 0.70
CA TYR A 330 24.43 13.69 1.23
C TYR A 330 24.57 13.98 2.73
N ILE A 331 24.56 12.92 3.53
CA ILE A 331 24.81 12.96 4.98
C ILE A 331 25.85 11.88 5.28
N PRO A 332 27.06 12.20 5.77
CA PRO A 332 28.12 11.21 5.92
C PRO A 332 27.83 10.19 7.03
N HIS A 333 27.12 10.59 8.08
CA HIS A 333 26.80 9.74 9.22
C HIS A 333 25.29 9.56 9.40
N VAL A 334 24.80 8.31 9.30
CA VAL A 334 23.37 7.99 9.33
C VAL A 334 23.10 6.77 10.21
N LYS A 335 22.11 6.88 11.10
CA LYS A 335 21.58 5.78 11.90
C LYS A 335 20.05 5.86 11.94
N VAL A 336 19.37 4.96 11.25
CA VAL A 336 17.91 4.90 11.24
C VAL A 336 17.41 3.50 11.59
N ASP A 337 16.47 3.42 12.54
CA ASP A 337 15.76 2.19 12.89
C ASP A 337 14.31 2.32 12.41
N SER A 338 13.77 1.27 11.78
CA SER A 338 12.41 1.26 11.23
C SER A 338 11.68 0.01 11.67
N TYR A 339 10.51 0.21 12.28
CA TYR A 339 9.67 -0.83 12.89
C TYR A 339 8.34 -0.89 12.15
N SER A 340 8.10 -2.00 11.46
CA SER A 340 6.79 -2.32 10.88
C SER A 340 5.98 -3.11 11.90
N VAL A 341 4.77 -2.67 12.20
CA VAL A 341 3.98 -3.21 13.31
C VAL A 341 2.57 -3.56 12.85
N TYR A 342 2.11 -4.75 13.22
CA TYR A 342 0.71 -5.16 13.11
C TYR A 342 -0.15 -4.38 14.10
N THR A 343 -1.31 -3.94 13.62
CA THR A 343 -2.37 -3.35 14.45
C THR A 343 -3.72 -3.95 14.01
N ASN A 344 -4.82 -3.61 14.66
CA ASN A 344 -6.16 -4.00 14.21
C ASN A 344 -6.79 -2.99 13.23
N ASN A 345 -6.02 -1.99 12.78
CA ASN A 345 -6.45 -1.08 11.72
C ASN A 345 -6.55 -1.83 10.38
N ILE A 346 -7.26 -1.23 9.42
CA ILE A 346 -7.34 -1.74 8.05
C ILE A 346 -5.92 -1.92 7.50
N MET A 347 -5.70 -3.04 6.80
CA MET A 347 -4.41 -3.38 6.21
C MET A 347 -3.82 -2.20 5.42
N ALA A 348 -2.55 -1.90 5.65
CA ALA A 348 -1.82 -0.92 4.87
C ALA A 348 -0.80 -1.61 3.96
N SER A 349 -0.66 -1.12 2.73
CA SER A 349 0.24 -1.71 1.73
C SER A 349 0.79 -0.62 0.80
N ALA A 350 0.97 -0.96 -0.48
CA ALA A 350 1.45 -0.05 -1.50
C ALA A 350 0.46 1.11 -1.74
N MET A 351 0.95 2.34 -1.64
CA MET A 351 0.30 3.51 -2.21
C MET A 351 1.36 4.39 -2.86
N ARG A 352 1.02 5.05 -3.98
CA ARG A 352 1.93 5.92 -4.76
C ARG A 352 2.85 6.73 -3.85
N GLY A 353 4.16 6.57 -4.03
CA GLY A 353 5.20 7.12 -3.15
C GLY A 353 5.89 6.09 -2.27
N PHE A 354 5.20 5.04 -1.82
CA PHE A 354 5.75 3.85 -1.14
C PHE A 354 6.72 4.21 0.01
N GLY A 355 6.21 4.85 1.07
CA GLY A 355 7.00 5.27 2.24
C GLY A 355 7.77 6.58 2.04
N VAL A 356 8.10 6.94 0.79
CA VAL A 356 8.90 8.13 0.50
C VAL A 356 8.12 9.42 0.74
N LEU A 357 6.82 9.46 0.43
CA LEU A 357 5.99 10.65 0.71
C LEU A 357 5.96 10.95 2.22
N GLN A 358 5.83 9.92 3.06
CA GLN A 358 5.93 10.09 4.52
C GLN A 358 7.30 10.64 4.92
N SER A 359 8.38 10.02 4.46
CA SER A 359 9.74 10.48 4.76
C SER A 359 10.01 11.91 4.27
N SER A 360 9.35 12.34 3.19
CA SER A 360 9.53 13.66 2.60
C SER A 360 8.94 14.79 3.42
N VAL A 361 7.88 14.52 4.19
CA VAL A 361 7.38 15.48 5.18
C VAL A 361 8.46 15.79 6.20
N ALA A 362 9.11 14.74 6.74
CA ALA A 362 10.15 14.88 7.75
C ALA A 362 11.41 15.56 7.18
N HIS A 363 12.00 15.04 6.10
CA HIS A 363 13.28 15.58 5.63
C HIS A 363 13.17 16.99 5.06
N ASN A 364 12.05 17.37 4.43
CA ASN A 364 11.91 18.74 3.94
C ASN A 364 11.75 19.73 5.09
N ALA A 365 10.99 19.37 6.13
CA ALA A 365 10.88 20.18 7.33
C ALA A 365 12.21 20.32 8.07
N GLN A 366 12.99 19.24 8.19
CA GLN A 366 14.34 19.29 8.81
C GLN A 366 15.28 20.21 8.03
N MET A 367 15.26 20.14 6.70
CA MET A 367 16.08 21.03 5.86
C MET A 367 15.71 22.51 6.04
N ASP A 368 14.43 22.83 6.12
CA ASP A 368 13.98 24.21 6.37
C ASP A 368 14.34 24.71 7.77
N GLU A 369 14.20 23.85 8.79
CA GLU A 369 14.55 24.18 10.17
C GLU A 369 16.05 24.46 10.32
N LEU A 370 16.91 23.58 9.77
CA LEU A 370 18.37 23.76 9.78
C LEU A 370 18.78 25.03 9.06
N ALA A 371 18.24 25.26 7.86
CA ALA A 371 18.53 26.44 7.07
C ALA A 371 18.18 27.72 7.85
N ARG A 372 17.01 27.76 8.51
CA ARG A 372 16.58 28.92 9.31
C ARG A 372 17.48 29.17 10.52
N ARG A 373 17.85 28.11 11.25
CA ARG A 373 18.74 28.24 12.43
C ARG A 373 20.16 28.68 12.07
N LEU A 374 20.62 28.35 10.87
CA LEU A 374 21.91 28.79 10.34
C LEU A 374 21.85 30.13 9.61
N ASN A 375 20.65 30.72 9.48
CA ASN A 375 20.40 31.89 8.65
C ASN A 375 20.91 31.73 7.20
N ILE A 376 20.67 30.55 6.61
CA ILE A 376 20.98 30.23 5.22
C ILE A 376 19.67 30.11 4.45
N ASN A 377 19.62 30.67 3.24
CA ASN A 377 18.46 30.49 2.36
C ASN A 377 18.16 28.98 2.14
N PRO A 378 16.93 28.50 2.34
CA PRO A 378 16.60 27.07 2.29
C PRO A 378 16.83 26.38 0.94
N LEU A 379 16.72 27.09 -0.20
CA LEU A 379 17.06 26.50 -1.50
C LEU A 379 18.57 26.37 -1.65
N GLN A 380 19.33 27.37 -1.20
CA GLN A 380 20.80 27.32 -1.20
C GLN A 380 21.32 26.20 -0.28
N PHE A 381 20.69 26.04 0.89
CA PHE A 381 21.00 24.95 1.83
C PHE A 381 20.73 23.57 1.22
N ARG A 382 19.64 23.41 0.46
CA ARG A 382 19.38 22.17 -0.29
C ARG A 382 20.40 21.94 -1.40
N LEU A 383 20.72 22.96 -2.19
CA LEU A 383 21.70 22.88 -3.28
C LEU A 383 23.08 22.43 -2.80
N MET A 384 23.56 22.96 -1.67
CA MET A 384 24.88 22.63 -1.14
C MET A 384 24.98 21.23 -0.52
N ASN A 385 23.84 20.62 -0.17
CA ASN A 385 23.75 19.30 0.45
C ASN A 385 23.16 18.23 -0.48
N ALA A 386 22.72 18.61 -1.68
CA ALA A 386 22.14 17.68 -2.64
C ALA A 386 23.10 16.54 -2.99
N LEU A 387 22.56 15.34 -3.20
CA LEU A 387 23.32 14.24 -3.78
C LEU A 387 23.85 14.64 -5.18
N ASP A 388 25.08 14.22 -5.46
CA ASP A 388 25.80 14.49 -6.70
C ASP A 388 26.67 13.27 -7.06
N ARG A 389 27.29 13.29 -8.24
CA ARG A 389 28.11 12.19 -8.76
C ARG A 389 29.24 11.87 -7.79
N GLY A 390 29.43 10.59 -7.50
CA GLY A 390 30.44 10.11 -6.55
C GLY A 390 30.04 10.25 -5.07
N LEU A 391 28.85 10.79 -4.76
CA LEU A 391 28.34 10.81 -3.39
C LEU A 391 27.45 9.59 -3.11
N SER A 392 27.57 9.08 -1.89
CA SER A 392 26.79 7.93 -1.40
C SER A 392 25.43 8.35 -0.81
N THR A 393 24.39 7.53 -1.02
CA THR A 393 23.11 7.62 -0.30
C THR A 393 23.25 7.25 1.19
N ALA A 394 22.16 7.28 1.95
CA ALA A 394 22.11 6.80 3.33
C ALA A 394 22.48 5.32 3.50
N THR A 395 22.39 4.51 2.43
CA THR A 395 22.77 3.08 2.45
C THR A 395 24.20 2.83 1.96
N GLY A 396 24.97 3.89 1.67
CA GLY A 396 26.33 3.77 1.15
C GLY A 396 26.42 3.53 -0.35
N GLN A 397 25.29 3.42 -1.07
CA GLN A 397 25.31 3.29 -2.52
C GLN A 397 25.79 4.58 -3.16
N GLU A 398 26.89 4.52 -3.91
CA GLU A 398 27.38 5.65 -4.70
C GLU A 398 26.71 5.73 -6.06
N PHE A 399 26.34 6.94 -6.46
CA PHE A 399 25.78 7.18 -7.79
C PHE A 399 26.84 7.66 -8.78
N GLN A 400 26.94 6.95 -9.91
CA GLN A 400 27.85 7.29 -11.01
C GLN A 400 27.14 8.01 -12.17
N ALA A 401 25.81 7.93 -12.26
CA ALA A 401 24.98 8.59 -13.27
C ALA A 401 23.51 8.65 -12.80
N GLY A 402 22.66 9.37 -13.55
CA GLY A 402 21.21 9.40 -13.30
C GLY A 402 20.77 10.27 -12.12
N ILE A 403 21.58 11.25 -11.71
CA ILE A 403 21.31 12.11 -10.56
C ILE A 403 20.86 13.48 -11.05
N GLY A 404 19.58 13.82 -10.85
CA GLY A 404 18.98 15.06 -11.36
C GLY A 404 18.57 16.07 -10.30
N ILE A 405 18.78 15.80 -9.00
CA ILE A 405 18.24 16.66 -7.93
C ILE A 405 18.84 18.07 -7.96
N LYS A 406 20.16 18.19 -8.13
CA LYS A 406 20.84 19.48 -8.18
C LYS A 406 20.39 20.31 -9.38
N ALA A 407 20.37 19.71 -10.58
CA ALA A 407 19.83 20.35 -11.78
C ALA A 407 18.36 20.77 -11.62
N THR A 408 17.55 19.98 -10.91
CA THR A 408 16.15 20.32 -10.59
C THR A 408 16.07 21.56 -9.71
N LEU A 409 16.88 21.63 -8.65
CA LEU A 409 16.92 22.77 -7.73
C LEU A 409 17.46 24.04 -8.39
N GLU A 410 18.47 23.92 -9.26
CA GLU A 410 18.98 25.03 -10.09
C GLU A 410 17.91 25.56 -11.04
N LYS A 411 17.17 24.66 -11.70
CA LYS A 411 16.07 25.08 -12.57
C LYS A 411 14.95 25.75 -11.80
N LEU A 412 14.61 25.22 -10.62
CA LEU A 412 13.63 25.84 -9.72
C LEU A 412 14.07 27.25 -9.33
N LYS A 413 15.35 27.45 -9.00
CA LYS A 413 15.92 28.77 -8.70
C LYS A 413 15.70 29.74 -9.86
N GLU A 414 15.98 29.33 -11.10
CA GLU A 414 15.74 30.17 -12.28
C GLU A 414 14.28 30.59 -12.41
N VAL A 415 13.34 29.65 -12.21
CA VAL A 415 11.90 29.91 -12.31
C VAL A 415 11.45 30.88 -11.21
N VAL A 416 11.83 30.64 -9.96
CA VAL A 416 11.50 31.50 -8.82
C VAL A 416 12.04 32.92 -9.01
N MET A 417 13.25 33.05 -9.56
CA MET A 417 13.85 34.37 -9.81
C MET A 417 13.18 35.14 -10.95
N LYS A 418 12.56 34.45 -11.92
CA LYS A 418 11.85 35.09 -13.04
C LYS A 418 10.42 35.49 -12.71
N ASP A 419 9.82 34.90 -11.68
CA ASP A 419 8.44 35.18 -11.28
C ASP A 419 8.41 36.07 -10.02
N PRO A 420 8.06 37.37 -10.13
CA PRO A 420 7.97 38.28 -8.99
C PRO A 420 7.04 37.79 -7.87
N SER A 421 5.99 37.02 -8.19
CA SER A 421 5.06 36.46 -7.20
C SER A 421 5.71 35.39 -6.32
N LEU A 422 6.75 34.73 -6.84
CA LEU A 422 7.55 33.73 -6.13
C LEU A 422 8.81 34.32 -5.48
N GLN A 423 9.30 35.46 -5.97
CA GLN A 423 10.47 36.14 -5.41
C GLN A 423 10.32 36.55 -3.95
N LYS A 424 9.09 36.77 -3.43
CA LYS A 424 8.88 37.05 -2.01
C LYS A 424 9.36 35.91 -1.12
N TYR A 425 9.14 34.66 -1.54
CA TYR A 425 9.64 33.47 -0.84
C TYR A 425 11.17 33.37 -0.90
N TRP A 426 11.81 34.00 -1.89
CA TRP A 426 13.27 34.12 -1.94
C TRP A 426 13.82 35.22 -1.02
N LYS A 427 13.08 36.34 -0.88
CA LYS A 427 13.50 37.54 -0.15
C LYS A 427 13.22 37.47 1.36
N GLU A 428 12.18 36.78 1.79
CA GLU A 428 11.80 36.58 3.20
C GLU A 428 12.73 35.60 3.96
N LEU A 429 13.72 35.03 3.28
CA LEU A 429 14.66 34.03 3.82
C LEU A 429 16.12 34.53 3.83
N ARG A 430 16.33 35.84 3.99
CA ARG A 430 17.65 36.48 4.21
C ARG A 430 17.94 36.71 5.68
#